data_AF-A0A938PGH6-F1
#
_entry.id   AF-A0A938PGH6-F1
#
_cell.length_a   1.000
_cell.length_b   1.000
_cell.length_c   1.000
_cell.angle_alpha   90.00
_cell.angle_beta   90.00
_cell.angle_gamma   90.00
#
_symmetry.space_group_name_H-M   'P 1'
#
loop_
_entity.id
_entity.type
_entity.pdbx_description
1 polymer ?
#
loop_
_entity_poly.entity_id
_entity_poly.type
_entity_poly.pdbx_seq_one_letter_code
_entity_poly.pdbx_strand_id
1 'polypeptide(L)'
;MEGILALLIPFAVILMVGIVVLYPLYTKHRIQQSLIEKDMLNEGLKFLFEESSKPPTVRQKLRYLRWGIVTLSVGIGIFFGSIFEQTYQRDEFMAIPIIVCVGLGLIIYFGIEKKEEEKAESKKQV
;
A
#
# COMPACT_ATOMS: atom_id res chain seq x y z
N MET A 1 -6.77 9.15 -33.05
CA MET A 1 -5.83 9.74 -32.06
C MET A 1 -6.14 9.32 -30.62
N GLU A 2 -7.38 8.96 -30.29
CA GLU A 2 -7.78 8.58 -28.92
C GLU A 2 -7.14 7.28 -28.40
N GLY A 3 -6.90 6.29 -29.27
CA GLY A 3 -6.26 5.02 -28.87
C GLY A 3 -4.82 5.16 -28.38
N ILE A 4 -4.08 6.18 -28.85
CA ILE A 4 -2.71 6.45 -28.37
C ILE A 4 -2.75 7.01 -26.96
N LEU A 5 -3.73 7.87 -26.64
CA LEU A 5 -3.92 8.42 -25.30
C LEU A 5 -4.32 7.32 -24.30
N ALA A 6 -5.19 6.38 -24.70
CA ALA A 6 -5.61 5.26 -23.86
C ALA A 6 -4.43 4.36 -23.45
N LEU A 7 -3.45 4.17 -24.34
CA LEU A 7 -2.23 3.42 -24.02
C LEU A 7 -1.26 4.24 -23.15
N LEU A 8 -1.18 5.55 -23.33
CA LEU A 8 -0.24 6.41 -22.60
C LEU A 8 -0.55 6.46 -21.08
N ILE A 9 -1.82 6.42 -20.70
CA ILE A 9 -2.28 6.53 -19.31
C ILE A 9 -1.65 5.46 -18.39
N PRO A 10 -1.75 4.14 -18.68
CA PRO A 10 -1.15 3.13 -17.81
C PRO A 10 0.39 3.23 -17.73
N PHE A 11 1.07 3.59 -18.83
CA PHE A 11 2.52 3.81 -18.81
C PHE A 11 2.91 4.99 -17.92
N ALA A 12 2.15 6.10 -17.98
CA ALA A 12 2.39 7.28 -17.15
C ALA A 12 2.22 6.96 -15.65
N VAL A 13 1.19 6.19 -15.29
CA VAL A 13 0.96 5.77 -13.90
C VAL A 13 2.11 4.90 -13.38
N ILE A 14 2.58 3.93 -14.16
CA ILE A 14 3.69 3.05 -13.77
C ILE A 14 4.98 3.87 -13.55
N LEU A 15 5.29 4.79 -14.47
CA LEU A 15 6.47 5.65 -14.33
C LEU A 15 6.37 6.56 -13.11
N MET A 16 5.19 7.14 -12.84
CA MET A 16 4.98 7.99 -11.67
C MET A 16 5.20 7.22 -10.36
N VAL A 17 4.62 6.03 -10.24
CA VAL A 17 4.82 5.15 -9.07
C VAL A 17 6.29 4.77 -8.93
N GLY A 18 6.95 4.41 -10.05
CA GLY A 18 8.38 4.11 -10.07
C GLY A 18 9.23 5.25 -9.53
N ILE A 19 8.97 6.49 -9.97
CA ILE A 19 9.70 7.67 -9.47
C ILE A 19 9.44 7.89 -7.98
N VAL A 20 8.19 7.83 -7.53
CA VAL A 20 7.84 8.06 -6.12
C VAL A 20 8.50 7.04 -5.18
N VAL A 21 8.68 5.80 -5.62
CA VAL A 21 9.33 4.75 -4.83
C VAL A 21 10.86 4.82 -4.94
N LEU A 22 11.40 5.03 -6.14
CA LEU A 22 12.84 5.00 -6.39
C LEU A 22 13.55 6.27 -5.92
N TYR A 23 12.91 7.43 -6.00
CA TYR A 23 13.50 8.72 -5.61
C TYR A 23 13.95 8.78 -4.14
N PRO A 24 13.15 8.41 -3.14
CA PRO A 24 13.59 8.39 -1.75
C PRO A 24 14.68 7.34 -1.50
N LEU A 25 14.62 6.20 -2.20
CA LEU A 25 15.65 5.16 -2.11
C LEU A 25 17.01 5.67 -2.61
N TYR A 26 17.01 6.32 -3.77
CA TYR A 26 18.19 6.91 -4.39
C TYR A 26 18.78 8.01 -3.51
N THR A 27 17.93 8.90 -2.99
CA THR A 27 18.36 10.02 -2.14
C THR A 27 18.98 9.51 -0.84
N LYS A 28 18.38 8.51 -0.20
CA LYS A 28 18.92 7.90 1.02
C LYS A 28 20.29 7.24 0.78
N HIS A 29 20.43 6.51 -0.32
CA HIS A 29 21.69 5.86 -0.68
C HIS A 29 22.82 6.88 -0.91
N ARG A 30 22.51 7.98 -1.62
CA ARG A 30 23.50 9.04 -1.89
C ARG A 30 23.92 9.77 -0.61
N ILE A 31 22.98 10.01 0.31
CA ILE A 31 23.29 10.61 1.62
C ILE A 31 24.22 9.70 2.43
N GLN A 32 23.96 8.39 2.44
CA GLN A 32 24.80 7.42 3.15
C GLN A 32 26.21 7.36 2.58
N GLN A 33 26.36 7.30 1.25
CA GLN A 33 27.69 7.29 0.61
C GLN A 33 28.48 8.57 0.93
N SER A 34 27.84 9.74 0.84
CA SER A 34 28.53 11.00 1.12
C SER A 34 28.98 11.14 2.57
N LEU A 35 28.25 10.57 3.53
CA LEU A 35 28.62 10.57 4.95
C LEU A 35 29.79 9.63 5.26
N ILE A 36 29.86 8.48 4.56
CA ILE A 36 31.00 7.54 4.66
C ILE A 36 32.26 8.18 4.10
N GLU A 37 32.18 8.81 2.92
CA GLU A 37 33.33 9.44 2.26
C GLU A 37 33.93 10.62 3.04
N LYS A 38 33.10 11.31 3.83
CA LYS A 38 33.53 12.48 4.61
C LYS A 38 34.05 12.14 6.02
N ASP A 39 34.11 10.85 6.37
CA ASP A 39 34.45 10.33 7.71
C ASP A 39 33.60 10.97 8.84
N MET A 40 32.42 11.49 8.47
CA MET A 40 31.48 12.15 9.39
C MET A 40 30.52 11.16 10.05
N LEU A 41 30.90 9.88 10.13
CA LEU A 41 30.25 8.84 10.92
C LEU A 41 30.51 9.10 12.42
N ASN A 42 30.19 10.30 12.89
CA ASN A 42 30.16 10.61 14.31
C ASN A 42 29.17 9.63 14.96
N GLU A 43 29.53 9.09 16.13
CA GLU A 43 28.66 8.20 16.93
C GLU A 43 27.28 8.84 17.18
N GLY A 44 27.21 10.18 17.19
CA GLY A 44 25.98 10.96 17.26
C GLY A 44 25.09 10.97 16.01
N LEU A 45 25.48 10.40 14.86
CA LEU A 45 24.59 10.18 13.70
C LEU A 45 24.09 8.74 13.61
N LYS A 46 24.67 7.80 14.37
CA LYS A 46 24.30 6.39 14.34
C LYS A 46 22.83 6.18 14.74
N PHE A 47 22.33 7.00 15.67
CA PHE A 47 20.92 6.98 16.09
C PHE A 47 19.93 7.27 14.94
N LEU A 48 20.31 8.10 13.95
CA LEU A 48 19.46 8.42 12.79
C LEU A 48 19.29 7.22 11.86
N PHE A 49 20.25 6.30 11.84
CA PHE A 49 20.19 5.07 11.06
C PHE A 49 19.61 3.90 11.84
N GLU A 50 19.71 3.92 13.17
CA GLU A 50 19.16 2.90 14.06
C GLU A 50 17.62 2.93 14.14
N GLU A 51 17.00 4.10 13.94
CA GLU A 51 15.55 4.21 13.75
C GLU A 51 15.08 3.44 12.49
N SER A 52 15.93 3.35 11.46
CA SER A 52 15.61 2.69 10.19
C SER A 52 15.82 1.18 10.20
N SER A 53 16.51 0.63 11.21
CA SER A 53 16.74 -0.82 11.37
C SER A 53 15.76 -1.48 12.34
N LYS A 54 14.91 -0.70 13.02
CA LYS A 54 13.83 -1.25 13.85
C LYS A 54 12.88 -2.06 12.96
N PRO A 55 12.56 -3.32 13.32
CA PRO A 55 11.59 -4.10 12.58
C PRO A 55 10.27 -3.33 12.50
N PRO A 56 9.55 -3.42 11.36
CA PRO A 56 8.33 -2.65 11.19
C PRO A 56 7.39 -2.91 12.36
N THR A 57 6.99 -1.83 13.04
CA THR A 57 6.14 -1.94 14.22
C THR A 57 4.84 -2.65 13.81
N VAL A 58 4.20 -3.38 14.73
CA VAL A 58 2.93 -4.09 14.46
C VAL A 58 1.90 -3.16 13.78
N ARG A 59 1.86 -1.88 14.19
CA ARG A 59 1.06 -0.81 13.55
C ARG A 59 1.40 -0.55 12.08
N GLN A 60 2.68 -0.54 11.71
CA GLN A 60 3.08 -0.36 10.31
C GLN A 60 2.65 -1.56 9.47
N LYS A 61 2.79 -2.78 10.01
CA LYS A 61 2.35 -4.01 9.36
C LYS A 61 0.83 -4.01 9.10
N LEU A 62 0.04 -3.58 10.09
CA LEU A 62 -1.42 -3.43 9.97
C LEU A 62 -1.81 -2.34 8.96
N ARG A 63 -1.04 -1.25 8.86
CA ARG A 63 -1.29 -0.19 7.86
C ARG A 63 -1.14 -0.71 6.43
N TYR A 64 -0.11 -1.50 6.14
CA TYR A 64 0.06 -2.11 4.81
C TYR A 64 -1.04 -3.14 4.53
N LEU A 65 -1.46 -3.89 5.54
CA LEU A 65 -2.56 -4.86 5.42
C LEU A 65 -3.89 -4.19 5.07
N ARG A 66 -4.16 -3.00 5.63
CA ARG A 66 -5.35 -2.19 5.31
C ARG A 66 -5.45 -1.89 3.83
N TRP A 67 -4.39 -1.33 3.26
CA TRP A 67 -4.35 -0.95 1.86
C TRP A 67 -4.39 -2.17 0.94
N GLY A 68 -3.76 -3.28 1.35
CA GLY A 68 -3.82 -4.55 0.65
C GLY A 68 -5.26 -5.08 0.51
N ILE A 69 -5.98 -5.19 1.63
CA ILE A 69 -7.37 -5.70 1.63
C ILE A 69 -8.29 -4.79 0.83
N VAL A 70 -8.19 -3.47 1.00
CA VAL A 70 -9.01 -2.51 0.22
C VAL A 70 -8.77 -2.66 -1.28
N THR A 71 -7.52 -2.74 -1.71
CA THR A 71 -7.17 -2.87 -3.14
C THR A 71 -7.68 -4.18 -3.73
N LEU A 72 -7.57 -5.27 -2.97
CA LEU A 72 -8.02 -6.60 -3.38
C LEU A 72 -9.55 -6.63 -3.51
N SER A 73 -10.27 -6.04 -2.55
CA SER A 73 -11.73 -5.91 -2.59
C SER A 73 -12.22 -5.04 -3.74
N VAL A 74 -11.52 -3.95 -4.08
CA VAL A 74 -11.82 -3.15 -5.27
C VAL A 74 -11.64 -4.00 -6.54
N GLY A 75 -10.53 -4.73 -6.67
CA GLY A 75 -10.28 -5.58 -7.83
C GLY A 75 -11.34 -6.66 -8.02
N ILE A 76 -11.74 -7.34 -6.95
CA ILE A 76 -12.85 -8.30 -6.96
C ILE A 76 -14.17 -7.62 -7.37
N GLY A 77 -14.45 -6.45 -6.80
CA GLY A 77 -15.64 -5.66 -7.12
C GLY A 77 -15.75 -5.30 -8.60
N ILE A 78 -14.64 -4.87 -9.20
CA ILE A 78 -14.58 -4.54 -10.64
C ILE A 78 -14.81 -5.80 -11.49
N PHE A 79 -14.18 -6.92 -11.11
CA PHE A 79 -14.34 -8.19 -11.82
C PHE A 79 -15.80 -8.66 -11.84
N PHE A 80 -16.47 -8.67 -10.68
CA PHE A 80 -17.89 -9.00 -10.61
C PHE A 80 -18.77 -7.95 -11.29
N GLY A 81 -18.42 -6.66 -11.20
CA GLY A 81 -19.11 -5.57 -11.90
C GLY A 81 -19.15 -5.77 -13.41
N SER A 82 -18.02 -6.14 -14.01
CA SER A 82 -17.92 -6.40 -15.45
C SER A 82 -18.79 -7.58 -15.90
N ILE A 83 -18.86 -8.66 -15.11
CA ILE A 83 -19.72 -9.82 -15.42
C ILE A 83 -21.20 -9.45 -15.36
N PHE A 84 -21.60 -8.67 -14.34
CA PHE A 84 -22.99 -8.21 -14.19
C PHE A 84 -23.39 -7.24 -15.30
N GLU A 85 -22.53 -6.28 -15.63
CA GLU A 85 -22.74 -5.35 -16.75
C GLU A 85 -22.98 -6.10 -18.07
N GLN A 86 -22.14 -7.10 -18.37
CA GLN A 86 -22.25 -7.90 -19.59
C GLN A 86 -23.55 -8.74 -19.63
N THR A 87 -24.03 -9.19 -18.47
CA THR A 87 -25.24 -10.03 -18.37
C THR A 87 -26.52 -9.20 -18.48
N TYR A 88 -26.56 -8.02 -17.86
CA TYR A 88 -27.78 -7.19 -17.76
C TYR A 88 -27.82 -6.03 -18.79
N GLN A 89 -26.76 -5.81 -19.56
CA GLN A 89 -26.64 -4.72 -20.56
C GLN A 89 -27.01 -3.33 -20.00
N ARG A 90 -26.65 -3.10 -18.74
CA ARG A 90 -26.97 -1.89 -18.00
C ARG A 90 -25.74 -1.45 -17.21
N ASP A 91 -25.13 -0.37 -17.66
CA ASP A 91 -23.90 0.19 -17.09
C ASP A 91 -24.04 0.55 -15.60
N GLU A 92 -25.25 0.88 -15.17
CA GLU A 92 -25.59 1.21 -13.77
C GLU A 92 -25.32 0.07 -12.78
N PHE A 93 -25.31 -1.18 -13.25
CA PHE A 93 -25.06 -2.35 -12.40
C PHE A 93 -23.58 -2.59 -12.10
N MET A 94 -22.65 -1.85 -12.71
CA MET A 94 -21.23 -1.99 -12.43
C MET A 94 -20.87 -1.47 -11.02
N ALA A 95 -21.51 -0.39 -10.58
CA ALA A 95 -21.16 0.30 -9.33
C ALA A 95 -21.57 -0.49 -8.07
N ILE A 96 -22.70 -1.20 -8.14
CA ILE A 96 -23.28 -1.95 -7.01
C ILE A 96 -22.31 -3.02 -6.45
N PRO A 97 -21.78 -3.97 -7.24
CA PRO A 97 -20.88 -5.00 -6.73
C PRO A 97 -19.54 -4.44 -6.25
N ILE A 98 -19.06 -3.33 -6.83
CA ILE A 98 -17.85 -2.64 -6.37
C ILE A 98 -18.06 -2.12 -4.94
N ILE A 99 -19.14 -1.38 -4.70
CA ILE A 99 -19.44 -0.81 -3.38
C ILE A 99 -19.61 -1.91 -2.33
N VAL A 100 -20.33 -2.99 -2.67
CA VAL A 100 -20.56 -4.12 -1.75
C VAL A 100 -19.24 -4.84 -1.43
N CYS A 101 -18.41 -5.14 -2.42
CA CYS A 101 -17.12 -5.81 -2.18
C CYS A 101 -16.17 -4.96 -1.35
N VAL A 102 -16.10 -3.65 -1.60
CA VAL A 102 -15.28 -2.72 -0.80
C VAL A 102 -15.79 -2.64 0.64
N GLY A 103 -17.10 -2.55 0.84
CA GLY A 103 -17.72 -2.58 2.16
C GLY A 103 -17.38 -3.85 2.93
N LEU A 104 -17.50 -5.02 2.30
CA LEU A 104 -17.11 -6.30 2.89
C LEU A 104 -15.61 -6.36 3.22
N GLY A 105 -14.76 -5.86 2.34
CA GLY A 105 -13.31 -5.77 2.58
C GLY A 105 -12.96 -4.97 3.84
N LEU A 106 -13.63 -3.83 4.04
CA LEU A 106 -13.43 -2.99 5.23
C LEU A 106 -13.91 -3.68 6.51
N ILE A 107 -15.04 -4.39 6.46
CA ILE A 107 -15.54 -5.16 7.61
C ILE A 107 -14.56 -6.29 7.99
N ILE A 108 -14.03 -7.01 6.99
CA ILE A 108 -13.02 -8.05 7.20
C ILE A 108 -11.76 -7.45 7.83
N TYR A 109 -11.30 -6.30 7.32
CA TYR A 109 -10.14 -5.60 7.88
C TYR A 109 -10.36 -5.22 9.34
N PHE A 110 -11.52 -4.66 9.68
CA PHE A 110 -11.86 -4.29 11.06
C PHE A 110 -11.83 -5.50 12.01
N GLY A 111 -12.33 -6.66 11.55
CA GLY A 111 -12.26 -7.91 12.31
C GLY A 111 -10.82 -8.40 12.54
N ILE A 112 -9.94 -8.25 11.54
CA ILE A 112 -8.53 -8.62 11.64
C ILE A 112 -7.78 -7.67 12.57
N GLU A 113 -8.02 -6.36 12.46
CA GLU A 113 -7.41 -5.33 13.31
C GLU A 113 -7.72 -5.58 14.78
N LYS A 114 -9.00 -5.78 15.11
CA LYS A 114 -9.43 -6.07 16.49
C LYS A 114 -8.78 -7.33 17.06
N LYS A 115 -8.62 -8.39 16.26
CA LYS A 115 -8.00 -9.65 16.69
C LYS A 115 -6.49 -9.51 16.95
N GLU A 116 -5.81 -8.67 16.18
CA GLU A 116 -4.38 -8.41 16.35
C GLU A 116 -4.11 -7.47 17.54
N GLU A 117 -5.03 -6.54 17.85
CA GLU A 117 -4.98 -5.73 19.08
C GLU A 117 -5.13 -6.61 20.34
N GLU A 118 -6.11 -7.51 20.37
CA GLU A 118 -6.35 -8.42 21.50
C GLU A 118 -5.15 -9.36 21.77
N LYS A 119 -4.49 -9.83 20.71
CA LYS A 119 -3.24 -10.61 20.83
C LYS A 119 -2.06 -9.78 21.31
N ALA A 120 -2.01 -8.50 21.00
CA ALA A 120 -0.95 -7.61 21.47
C ALA A 120 -1.07 -7.32 22.97
N GLU A 121 -2.30 -7.31 23.51
CA GLU A 121 -2.56 -7.12 24.94
C GLU A 121 -2.25 -8.38 25.76
N SER A 122 -2.60 -9.58 25.28
CA SER A 122 -2.30 -10.82 26.01
C SER A 122 -0.79 -11.10 26.12
N LYS A 123 -0.01 -10.66 25.13
CA LYS A 123 1.46 -10.82 25.10
C LYS A 123 2.20 -9.84 26.01
N LYS A 124 1.53 -8.84 26.57
CA LYS A 124 2.09 -7.91 27.57
C LYS A 124 1.88 -8.38 29.02
N GLN A 125 1.04 -9.39 29.25
CA GLN A 125 0.74 -9.93 30.58
C GLN A 125 1.56 -11.19 30.95
N VAL A 126 2.45 -11.63 30.06
CA VAL A 126 3.44 -12.70 30.28
C VAL A 126 4.82 -12.08 30.25
#